data_AF-A0A137NP22-F1
#
_entry.id   AF-A0A137NP22-F1
#
_cell.length_a   1.000
_cell.length_b   1.000
_cell.length_c   1.000
_cell.angle_alpha   90.00
_cell.angle_beta   90.00
_cell.angle_gamma   90.00
#
_symmetry.space_group_name_H-M   'P 1'
#
loop_
_entity.id
_entity.type
_entity.pdbx_description
1 polymer ?
#
loop_
_entity_poly.entity_id
_entity_poly.type
_entity_poly.pdbx_seq_one_letter_code
_entity_poly.pdbx_strand_id
1 'polypeptide(L)'
;MKINKLAIIASYFTSVICSTGSGIELDNFKLSITDSTGESKLTEKLTYPKALSSPLQLETSDVIRLSYKLVKTEDKLPVDLSYNTIVIESETKEYSYHQVQTSGKVGQFKLNLPYKSLSKNIKAQGGSDTNFNIYLLVRGNNQKDTIKYKLASLSLPESKKKLDTEKKSEFGPLPLIHHTFRPDEKVPLKALSLVFSGLVLAPWALLLVGWTSNSVNFSKFPTNPTKAVYNAGFIGTLVAYTVLNYLYWTKLNVFETIYYFTIITLFSVPFGYLTLKNHN
;
A
#
# COMPACT_ATOMS: atom_id res chain seq x y z
N MET A 1 68.48 4.99 -67.05
CA MET A 1 67.66 3.76 -67.12
C MET A 1 66.44 3.98 -66.23
N LYS A 2 65.24 4.00 -66.81
CA LYS A 2 63.95 4.24 -66.13
C LYS A 2 63.58 3.10 -65.18
N ILE A 3 62.78 3.40 -64.16
CA ILE A 3 61.46 2.79 -63.77
C ILE A 3 61.03 3.53 -62.46
N ASN A 4 60.07 4.49 -62.48
CA ASN A 4 58.61 4.38 -62.27
C ASN A 4 58.22 3.75 -60.92
N LYS A 5 57.26 4.20 -60.09
CA LYS A 5 56.07 5.08 -60.20
C LYS A 5 55.52 5.30 -58.75
N LEU A 6 54.48 6.15 -58.63
CA LEU A 6 53.58 6.41 -57.47
C LEU A 6 54.07 7.50 -56.51
N ALA A 7 53.28 8.48 -56.04
CA ALA A 7 51.93 8.95 -56.34
C ALA A 7 51.70 10.22 -55.46
N ILE A 8 50.78 11.09 -55.89
CA ILE A 8 49.83 11.83 -55.02
C ILE A 8 50.29 13.15 -54.33
N ILE A 9 49.72 14.25 -54.85
CA ILE A 9 48.98 15.36 -54.18
C ILE A 9 49.69 16.15 -53.06
N ALA A 10 49.90 17.45 -53.31
CA ALA A 10 49.99 18.47 -52.25
C ALA A 10 49.45 19.82 -52.76
N SER A 11 48.13 19.97 -52.84
CA SER A 11 47.46 21.28 -52.83
C SER A 11 47.06 21.59 -51.39
N TYR A 12 47.78 22.50 -50.73
CA TYR A 12 47.35 23.04 -49.44
C TYR A 12 46.62 24.37 -49.65
N PHE A 13 45.30 24.26 -49.51
CA PHE A 13 44.31 25.30 -49.39
C PHE A 13 44.56 26.12 -48.11
N THR A 14 44.79 27.43 -48.25
CA THR A 14 44.72 28.39 -47.14
C THR A 14 43.27 28.49 -46.66
N SER A 15 43.00 28.06 -45.43
CA SER A 15 41.73 28.31 -44.77
C SER A 15 41.81 29.59 -43.94
N VAL A 16 40.94 30.54 -44.27
CA VAL A 16 40.62 31.71 -43.45
C VAL A 16 39.90 31.20 -42.21
N ILE A 17 40.52 31.34 -41.04
CA ILE A 17 39.85 31.10 -39.75
C ILE A 17 39.07 32.36 -39.40
N CYS A 18 37.78 32.37 -39.73
CA CYS A 18 36.84 33.32 -39.15
C CYS A 18 36.43 32.77 -37.77
N SER A 19 37.08 33.22 -36.70
CA SER A 19 36.62 32.94 -35.34
C SER A 19 35.54 33.95 -34.93
N THR A 20 34.30 33.69 -35.33
CA THR A 20 33.14 34.37 -34.72
C THR A 20 32.80 33.67 -33.41
N GLY A 21 33.55 34.00 -32.36
CA GLY A 21 33.19 33.66 -30.99
C GLY A 21 32.11 34.60 -30.48
N SER A 22 30.92 34.62 -31.11
CA SER A 22 29.86 35.53 -30.70
C SER A 22 29.33 35.11 -29.32
N GLY A 23 29.67 35.86 -28.27
CA GLY A 23 29.14 35.69 -26.92
C GLY A 23 27.61 35.92 -26.87
N ILE A 24 26.93 35.27 -25.93
CA ILE A 24 25.49 35.42 -25.69
C ILE A 24 25.31 36.02 -24.29
N GLU A 25 24.44 37.02 -24.19
CA GLU A 25 24.11 37.72 -22.96
C GLU A 25 22.60 37.61 -22.65
N LEU A 26 22.29 37.51 -21.35
CA LEU A 26 20.93 37.54 -20.83
C LEU A 26 20.54 38.98 -20.50
N ASP A 27 19.71 39.58 -21.34
CA ASP A 27 19.18 40.93 -21.15
C ASP A 27 17.77 40.90 -20.55
N ASN A 28 17.44 41.91 -19.74
CA ASN A 28 16.11 42.11 -19.15
C ASN A 28 15.54 40.87 -18.42
N PHE A 29 16.40 40.16 -17.68
CA PHE A 29 15.99 38.98 -16.92
C PHE A 29 15.11 39.37 -15.73
N LYS A 30 13.89 38.83 -15.70
CA LYS A 30 12.89 39.04 -14.66
C LYS A 30 12.43 37.70 -14.11
N LEU A 31 12.58 37.53 -12.80
CA LEU A 31 12.01 36.42 -12.04
C LEU A 31 10.87 36.97 -11.18
N SER A 32 9.72 36.31 -11.23
CA SER A 32 8.56 36.72 -10.43
C SER A 32 7.81 35.51 -9.88
N ILE A 33 7.26 35.67 -8.68
CA ILE A 33 6.23 34.78 -8.14
C ILE A 33 4.90 35.50 -8.21
N THR A 34 3.91 34.82 -8.74
CA THR A 34 2.53 35.28 -8.74
C THR A 34 1.66 34.26 -8.00
N ASP A 35 0.74 34.73 -7.17
CA ASP A 35 -0.28 33.87 -6.58
C ASP A 35 -1.34 33.49 -7.65
N SER A 36 -2.16 32.50 -7.34
CA SER A 36 -3.34 32.06 -8.09
C SER A 36 -4.33 33.19 -8.45
N THR A 37 -4.34 34.29 -7.70
CA THR A 37 -5.17 35.49 -7.95
C THR A 37 -4.58 36.47 -8.97
N GLY A 38 -3.33 36.24 -9.40
CA GLY A 38 -2.65 37.09 -10.39
C GLY A 38 -1.81 38.23 -9.79
N GLU A 39 -1.78 38.39 -8.46
CA GLU A 39 -0.93 39.37 -7.77
C GLU A 39 0.52 38.87 -7.63
N SER A 40 1.48 39.75 -7.91
CA SER A 40 2.91 39.44 -7.83
C SER A 40 3.41 39.54 -6.39
N LYS A 41 3.73 38.40 -5.76
CA LYS A 41 4.35 38.33 -4.42
C LYS A 41 5.80 38.82 -4.41
N LEU A 42 6.55 38.54 -5.48
CA LEU A 42 7.93 38.98 -5.64
C LEU A 42 8.20 39.22 -7.13
N THR A 43 8.92 40.29 -7.48
CA THR A 43 9.40 40.56 -8.84
C THR A 43 10.77 41.17 -8.76
N GLU A 44 11.77 40.43 -9.22
CA GLU A 44 13.16 40.86 -9.20
C GLU A 44 13.78 40.82 -10.60
N LYS A 45 14.55 41.86 -10.91
CA LYS A 45 15.41 41.90 -12.09
C LYS A 45 16.76 41.33 -11.70
N LEU A 46 17.20 40.28 -12.37
CA LEU A 46 18.50 39.66 -12.10
C LEU A 46 19.48 39.98 -13.23
N THR A 47 20.77 39.98 -12.90
CA THR A 47 21.86 40.17 -13.85
C THR A 47 22.81 38.99 -13.73
N TYR A 48 23.04 38.29 -14.84
CA TYR A 48 23.99 37.17 -14.87
C TYR A 48 25.41 37.64 -14.51
N PRO A 49 26.19 36.89 -13.70
CA PRO A 49 25.92 35.58 -13.10
C PRO A 49 25.40 35.63 -11.65
N LYS A 50 24.91 36.79 -11.17
CA LYS A 50 24.54 36.97 -9.76
C LYS A 50 23.20 36.32 -9.42
N ALA A 51 23.24 35.26 -8.63
CA ALA A 51 22.05 34.60 -8.08
C ALA A 51 21.31 35.48 -7.05
N LEU A 52 20.03 35.17 -6.85
CA LEU A 52 19.19 35.79 -5.82
C LEU A 52 19.76 35.54 -4.41
N SER A 53 19.84 36.58 -3.58
CA SER A 53 20.47 36.51 -2.24
C SER A 53 19.55 35.95 -1.16
N SER A 54 18.22 36.05 -1.31
CA SER A 54 17.23 35.45 -0.40
C SER A 54 16.61 34.17 -0.97
N PRO A 55 16.38 33.13 -0.16
CA PRO A 55 15.70 31.93 -0.62
C PRO A 55 14.26 32.26 -1.00
N LEU A 56 13.83 31.72 -2.15
CA LEU A 56 12.49 31.90 -2.68
C LEU A 56 11.54 30.93 -1.96
N GLN A 57 10.56 31.45 -1.24
CA GLN A 57 9.53 30.63 -0.60
C GLN A 57 8.35 30.47 -1.56
N LEU A 58 7.92 29.23 -1.81
CA LEU A 58 6.84 28.93 -2.74
C LEU A 58 5.68 28.27 -1.99
N GLU A 59 4.48 28.78 -2.18
CA GLU A 59 3.25 28.18 -1.64
C GLU A 59 2.56 27.29 -2.68
N THR A 60 1.60 26.47 -2.24
CA THR A 60 0.95 25.48 -3.12
C THR A 60 0.11 26.08 -4.25
N SER A 61 -0.31 27.35 -4.12
CA SER A 61 -1.06 28.12 -5.13
C SER A 61 -0.16 28.96 -6.05
N ASP A 62 1.14 29.03 -5.77
CA ASP A 62 2.04 29.96 -6.44
C ASP A 62 2.51 29.47 -7.81
N VAL A 63 2.87 30.46 -8.62
CA VAL A 63 3.35 30.29 -9.99
C VAL A 63 4.67 31.02 -10.17
N ILE A 64 5.71 30.29 -10.53
CA ILE A 64 7.01 30.86 -10.90
C ILE A 64 6.92 31.34 -12.35
N ARG A 65 7.13 32.64 -12.55
CA ARG A 65 7.18 33.28 -13.87
C ARG A 65 8.56 33.81 -14.16
N LEU A 66 9.10 33.40 -15.29
CA LEU A 66 10.39 33.87 -15.80
C LEU A 66 10.19 34.58 -17.13
N SER A 67 10.84 35.72 -17.32
CA SER A 67 10.94 36.35 -18.63
C SER A 67 12.32 36.97 -18.84
N TYR A 68 12.92 36.73 -20.00
CA TYR A 68 14.20 37.34 -20.37
C TYR A 68 14.32 37.48 -21.88
N LYS A 69 15.25 38.33 -22.31
CA LYS A 69 15.65 38.49 -23.71
C LYS A 69 17.07 37.96 -23.87
N LEU A 70 17.32 37.30 -24.97
CA LEU A 70 18.65 36.74 -25.24
C LEU A 70 19.25 37.43 -26.46
N VAL A 71 20.43 38.01 -26.27
CA VAL A 71 21.08 38.90 -27.25
C VAL A 71 22.54 38.52 -27.46
N LYS A 72 23.10 38.84 -28.63
CA LYS A 72 24.56 38.76 -28.84
C LYS A 72 25.26 39.87 -28.06
N THR A 73 26.42 39.53 -27.48
CA THR A 73 27.26 40.48 -26.71
C THR A 73 27.75 41.65 -27.56
N GLU A 74 27.99 41.43 -28.86
CA GLU A 74 28.56 42.44 -29.76
C GLU A 74 27.49 43.42 -30.30
N ASP A 75 26.39 42.90 -30.87
CA ASP A 75 25.42 43.72 -31.62
C ASP A 75 24.05 43.92 -30.93
N LYS A 76 23.84 43.32 -29.74
CA LYS A 76 22.53 43.25 -29.04
C LYS A 76 21.38 42.69 -29.89
N LEU A 77 21.69 42.04 -31.01
CA LEU A 77 20.72 41.38 -31.87
C LEU A 77 20.19 40.11 -31.19
N PRO A 78 18.90 39.77 -31.39
CA PRO A 78 18.31 38.55 -30.84
C PRO A 78 19.02 37.31 -31.42
N VAL A 79 19.18 36.27 -30.59
CA VAL A 79 19.79 35.00 -31.02
C VAL A 79 18.79 33.86 -30.92
N ASP A 80 18.81 33.00 -31.92
CA ASP A 80 18.02 31.77 -31.92
C ASP A 80 18.64 30.71 -31.01
N LEU A 81 17.79 30.03 -30.26
CA LEU A 81 18.18 29.02 -29.28
C LEU A 81 18.13 27.61 -29.86
N SER A 82 19.10 26.79 -29.46
CA SER A 82 19.07 25.33 -29.65
C SER A 82 18.56 24.60 -28.41
N TYR A 83 18.89 25.09 -27.21
CA TYR A 83 18.45 24.49 -25.94
C TYR A 83 18.05 25.56 -24.93
N ASN A 84 16.90 25.35 -24.29
CA ASN A 84 16.38 26.27 -23.27
C ASN A 84 15.50 25.53 -22.26
N THR A 85 16.00 25.33 -21.04
CA THR A 85 15.31 24.56 -20.01
C THR A 85 15.64 25.08 -18.61
N ILE A 86 14.64 25.13 -17.75
CA ILE A 86 14.83 25.30 -16.31
C ILE A 86 14.95 23.93 -15.67
N VAL A 87 15.97 23.78 -14.83
CA VAL A 87 16.22 22.59 -14.03
C VAL A 87 16.05 22.95 -12.56
N ILE A 88 15.19 22.21 -11.87
CA ILE A 88 15.08 22.27 -10.41
C ILE A 88 15.82 21.05 -9.88
N GLU A 89 16.91 21.28 -9.17
CA GLU A 89 17.78 20.26 -8.59
C GLU A 89 17.52 20.17 -7.09
N SER A 90 17.23 18.97 -6.60
CA SER A 90 17.24 18.64 -5.17
C SER A 90 18.64 18.20 -4.73
N GLU A 91 18.97 18.40 -3.45
CA GLU A 91 20.19 17.85 -2.83
C GLU A 91 20.29 16.32 -2.96
N THR A 92 19.15 15.63 -3.07
CA THR A 92 19.06 14.18 -3.31
C THR A 92 19.35 13.77 -4.77
N LYS A 93 19.80 14.71 -5.61
CA LYS A 93 20.05 14.53 -7.06
C LYS A 93 18.81 14.13 -7.87
N GLU A 94 17.63 14.52 -7.41
CA GLU A 94 16.44 14.52 -8.25
C GLU A 94 16.33 15.80 -9.07
N TYR A 95 15.89 15.68 -10.32
CA TYR A 95 15.80 16.78 -11.26
C TYR A 95 14.38 16.93 -11.84
N SER A 96 13.87 18.16 -11.86
CA SER A 96 12.71 18.54 -12.69
C SER A 96 13.21 19.31 -13.90
N TYR A 97 12.72 18.97 -15.09
CA TYR A 97 13.03 19.70 -16.31
C TYR A 97 11.78 20.40 -16.83
N HIS A 98 11.87 21.70 -17.08
CA HIS A 98 10.78 22.51 -17.61
C HIS A 98 11.25 23.35 -18.79
N GLN A 99 10.64 23.13 -19.95
CA GLN A 99 11.00 23.85 -21.17
C GLN A 99 10.48 25.29 -21.14
N VAL A 100 11.34 26.24 -21.49
CA VAL A 100 10.97 27.65 -21.59
C VAL A 100 10.42 27.93 -22.99
N GLN A 101 9.32 28.68 -23.09
CA GLN A 101 8.64 28.96 -24.34
C GLN A 101 9.11 30.30 -24.94
N THR A 102 8.98 30.44 -26.26
CA THR A 102 9.16 31.72 -26.94
C THR A 102 7.97 32.64 -26.59
N SER A 103 8.26 33.89 -26.28
CA SER A 103 7.22 34.92 -26.24
C SER A 103 6.97 35.39 -27.68
N GLY A 104 5.76 35.87 -28.00
CA GLY A 104 5.43 36.41 -29.33
C GLY A 104 6.24 37.64 -29.77
N LYS A 105 7.32 38.01 -29.07
CA LYS A 105 8.27 39.07 -29.43
C LYS A 105 9.64 38.43 -29.71
N VAL A 106 10.28 38.83 -30.80
CA VAL A 106 11.55 38.26 -31.28
C VAL A 106 12.62 38.26 -30.18
N GLY A 107 13.23 37.09 -29.93
CA GLY A 107 14.29 36.90 -28.95
C GLY A 107 13.88 36.98 -27.48
N GLN A 108 12.57 37.05 -27.17
CA GLN A 108 12.07 37.02 -25.79
C GLN A 108 11.55 35.63 -25.43
N PHE A 109 11.86 35.20 -24.22
CA PHE A 109 11.48 33.91 -23.67
C PHE A 109 10.66 34.11 -22.40
N LYS A 110 9.67 33.24 -22.22
CA LYS A 110 8.77 33.24 -21.06
C LYS A 110 8.55 31.82 -20.56
N LEU A 111 8.57 31.66 -19.25
CA LEU A 111 8.12 30.45 -18.57
C LEU A 111 7.02 30.81 -17.58
N ASN A 112 5.98 29.98 -17.58
CA ASN A 112 4.96 29.96 -16.56
C ASN A 112 4.96 28.56 -15.93
N LEU A 113 5.52 28.44 -14.74
CA LEU A 113 5.68 27.18 -14.03
C LEU A 113 4.83 27.20 -12.74
N PRO A 114 3.60 26.66 -12.78
CA PRO A 114 2.80 26.53 -11.58
C PRO A 114 3.34 25.42 -10.68
N TYR A 115 3.21 25.59 -9.35
CA TYR A 115 3.63 24.58 -8.36
C TYR A 115 3.08 23.16 -8.68
N LYS A 116 1.84 23.08 -9.17
CA LYS A 116 1.19 21.82 -9.54
C LYS A 116 1.93 21.04 -10.63
N SER A 117 2.62 21.73 -11.55
CA SER A 117 3.37 21.11 -12.66
C SER A 117 4.70 20.51 -12.25
N LEU A 118 5.18 20.77 -11.02
CA LEU A 118 6.39 20.13 -10.50
C LEU A 118 6.19 18.61 -10.37
N SER A 119 7.28 17.85 -10.51
CA SER A 119 7.24 16.39 -10.39
C SER A 119 6.75 15.96 -9.00
N LYS A 120 6.10 14.79 -8.93
CA LYS A 120 5.59 14.26 -7.65
C LYS A 120 6.72 14.04 -6.64
N ASN A 121 7.90 13.65 -7.11
CA ASN A 121 9.04 13.34 -6.26
C ASN A 121 9.62 14.60 -5.61
N ILE A 122 9.75 15.70 -6.37
CA ILE A 122 10.20 16.99 -5.83
C ILE A 122 9.17 17.57 -4.86
N LYS A 123 7.88 17.51 -5.18
CA LYS A 123 6.81 17.96 -4.27
C LYS A 123 6.73 17.14 -2.98
N ALA A 124 7.14 15.89 -3.00
CA ALA A 124 7.12 15.03 -1.82
C ALA A 124 8.31 15.26 -0.88
N GLN A 125 9.38 15.88 -1.39
CA GLN A 125 10.51 16.38 -0.60
C GLN A 125 10.26 17.82 -0.08
N GLY A 126 9.04 18.35 -0.24
CA GLY A 126 8.67 19.64 0.35
C GLY A 126 8.55 19.53 1.88
N GLY A 127 9.18 20.45 2.61
CA GLY A 127 9.19 20.49 4.08
C GLY A 127 10.21 19.58 4.79
N SER A 128 10.91 18.69 4.08
CA SER A 128 12.22 18.23 4.59
C SER A 128 13.20 19.41 4.52
N ASP A 129 14.22 19.44 5.39
CA ASP A 129 15.28 20.47 5.46
C ASP A 129 16.18 20.53 4.19
N THR A 130 15.62 20.13 3.05
CA THR A 130 16.24 20.02 1.74
C THR A 130 16.04 21.31 0.97
N ASN A 131 17.15 21.97 0.62
CA ASN A 131 17.11 23.15 -0.24
C ASN A 131 17.04 22.72 -1.71
N PHE A 132 16.19 23.37 -2.49
CA PHE A 132 16.14 23.16 -3.94
C PHE A 132 16.92 24.28 -4.64
N ASN A 133 17.65 23.97 -5.70
CA ASN A 133 18.34 24.98 -6.51
C ASN A 133 17.71 25.05 -7.90
N ILE A 134 17.40 26.26 -8.35
CA ILE A 134 16.86 26.50 -9.69
C ILE A 134 18.01 26.93 -10.61
N TYR A 135 18.19 26.21 -11.71
CA TYR A 135 19.13 26.56 -12.76
C TYR A 135 18.40 26.83 -14.07
N LEU A 136 18.88 27.83 -14.80
CA LEU A 136 18.55 28.04 -16.19
C LEU A 136 19.68 27.52 -17.06
N LEU A 137 19.35 26.62 -17.99
CA LEU A 137 20.25 26.09 -19.00
C LEU A 137 19.89 26.70 -20.36
N VAL A 138 20.79 27.47 -20.95
CA VAL A 138 20.56 28.13 -22.24
C VAL A 138 21.72 27.89 -23.19
N ARG A 139 21.40 27.58 -24.45
CA ARG A 139 22.37 27.41 -25.53
C ARG A 139 21.85 28.02 -26.83
N GLY A 140 22.67 28.86 -27.46
CA GLY A 140 22.40 29.38 -28.81
C GLY A 140 22.73 28.36 -29.92
N ASN A 141 22.13 28.53 -31.09
CA ASN A 141 22.30 27.58 -32.20
C ASN A 141 23.75 27.46 -32.69
N ASN A 142 24.51 28.56 -32.65
CA ASN A 142 25.90 28.62 -33.13
C ASN A 142 26.93 28.66 -31.99
N GLN A 143 26.54 28.33 -30.75
CA GLN A 143 27.43 28.28 -29.61
C GLN A 143 27.76 26.85 -29.17
N LYS A 144 29.03 26.63 -28.82
CA LYS A 144 29.51 25.36 -28.27
C LYS A 144 29.17 25.21 -26.79
N ASP A 145 29.24 26.30 -26.03
CA ASP A 145 29.06 26.27 -24.58
C ASP A 145 27.60 26.51 -24.18
N THR A 146 27.18 25.86 -23.10
CA THR A 146 25.85 26.04 -22.49
C THR A 146 25.98 26.89 -21.24
N ILE A 147 25.21 27.97 -21.16
CA ILE A 147 25.15 28.83 -19.98
C ILE A 147 24.33 28.10 -18.92
N LYS A 148 24.97 27.70 -17.81
CA LYS A 148 24.30 27.20 -16.59
C LYS A 148 24.24 28.31 -15.56
N TYR A 149 23.08 28.95 -15.43
CA TYR A 149 22.88 30.06 -14.53
C TYR A 149 22.06 29.63 -13.29
N LYS A 150 22.64 29.75 -12.10
CA LYS A 150 21.93 29.52 -10.82
C LYS A 150 21.04 30.74 -10.52
N LEU A 151 19.72 30.55 -10.50
CA LEU A 151 18.75 31.62 -10.30
C LEU A 151 18.53 31.93 -8.83
N ALA A 152 18.09 30.92 -8.07
CA ALA A 152 17.72 31.05 -6.67
C ALA A 152 17.74 29.67 -5.97
N SER A 153 17.84 29.71 -4.64
CA SER A 153 17.49 28.57 -3.79
C SER A 153 16.00 28.66 -3.44
N LEU A 154 15.28 27.55 -3.52
CA LEU A 154 13.83 27.44 -3.40
C LEU A 154 13.49 26.60 -2.17
N SER A 155 12.55 27.09 -1.37
CA SER A 155 11.93 26.37 -0.27
C SER A 155 10.49 26.00 -0.65
N LEU A 156 10.19 24.70 -0.63
CA LEU A 156 8.87 24.14 -0.97
C LEU A 156 8.05 23.94 0.30
N PRO A 157 6.70 24.05 0.23
CA PRO A 157 5.83 23.89 1.38
C PRO A 157 5.79 22.41 1.81
N GLU A 158 5.46 22.17 3.08
CA GLU A 158 5.43 20.82 3.65
C GLU A 158 4.47 19.89 2.90
N SER A 159 5.01 18.76 2.44
CA SER A 159 4.23 17.78 1.71
C SER A 159 3.45 16.90 2.66
N LYS A 160 2.11 16.84 2.49
CA LYS A 160 1.24 15.92 3.25
C LYS A 160 1.56 14.45 3.02
N LYS A 161 2.36 14.13 1.99
CA LYS A 161 2.74 12.77 1.63
C LYS A 161 4.25 12.66 1.66
N LYS A 162 4.80 12.26 2.82
CA LYS A 162 6.19 11.79 2.91
C LYS A 162 6.33 10.62 1.95
N LEU A 163 7.21 10.74 0.96
CA LEU A 163 7.69 9.56 0.26
C LEU A 163 8.44 8.74 1.31
N ASP A 164 7.97 7.52 1.56
CA ASP A 164 8.74 6.54 2.32
C ASP A 164 10.14 6.52 1.69
N THR A 165 11.10 7.08 2.42
CA THR A 165 12.48 7.32 1.96
C THR A 165 13.27 6.01 1.93
N GLU A 166 12.59 4.88 2.09
CA GLU A 166 13.15 3.59 1.78
C GLU A 166 13.15 3.47 0.26
N LYS A 167 14.32 3.72 -0.31
CA LYS A 167 14.67 3.44 -1.71
C LYS A 167 14.26 2.00 -2.00
N LYS A 168 13.01 1.80 -2.42
CA LYS A 168 12.45 0.50 -2.76
C LYS A 168 13.26 0.02 -3.95
N SER A 169 14.28 -0.78 -3.67
CA SER A 169 15.05 -1.45 -4.70
C SER A 169 14.03 -2.20 -5.55
N GLU A 170 13.87 -1.83 -6.82
CA GLU A 170 12.98 -2.56 -7.74
C GLU A 170 13.35 -4.04 -7.78
N PHE A 171 14.61 -4.35 -7.44
CA PHE A 171 15.15 -5.69 -7.31
C PHE A 171 15.72 -5.86 -5.88
N GLY A 172 14.89 -6.33 -4.95
CA GLY A 172 15.29 -6.65 -3.59
C GLY A 172 14.43 -7.79 -3.03
N PRO A 173 14.90 -8.51 -2.00
CA PRO A 173 14.08 -9.51 -1.34
C PRO A 173 12.81 -8.87 -0.79
N LEU A 174 11.65 -9.47 -1.11
CA LEU A 174 10.38 -9.00 -0.58
C LEU A 174 10.30 -9.27 0.93
N PRO A 175 9.60 -8.42 1.70
CA PRO A 175 9.39 -8.68 3.11
C PRO A 175 8.65 -10.01 3.30
N LEU A 176 9.08 -10.78 4.31
CA LEU A 176 8.48 -12.05 4.65
C LEU A 176 7.02 -11.85 5.09
N ILE A 177 6.09 -12.60 4.51
CA ILE A 177 4.67 -12.56 4.87
C ILE A 177 4.45 -13.48 6.08
N HIS A 178 4.08 -12.88 7.22
CA HIS A 178 3.68 -13.63 8.41
C HIS A 178 2.18 -13.90 8.38
N HIS A 179 1.78 -15.16 8.25
CA HIS A 179 0.37 -15.54 8.41
C HIS A 179 -0.04 -15.35 9.88
N THR A 180 -0.99 -14.44 10.12
CA THR A 180 -1.55 -14.22 11.46
C THR A 180 -2.76 -15.11 11.64
N PHE A 181 -2.66 -16.08 12.54
CA PHE A 181 -3.78 -16.93 12.92
C PHE A 181 -4.84 -16.13 13.68
N ARG A 182 -6.08 -16.62 13.62
CA ARG A 182 -7.14 -16.07 14.47
C ARG A 182 -6.77 -16.30 15.94
N PRO A 183 -7.02 -15.32 16.82
CA PRO A 183 -6.87 -15.54 18.25
C PRO A 183 -7.87 -16.61 18.72
N ASP A 184 -7.47 -17.38 19.73
CA ASP A 184 -8.35 -18.37 20.36
C ASP A 184 -9.61 -17.70 20.92
N GLU A 185 -10.74 -18.39 20.79
CA GLU A 185 -12.00 -17.90 21.32
C GLU A 185 -11.98 -17.88 22.86
N LYS A 186 -12.51 -16.80 23.45
CA LYS A 186 -12.54 -16.64 24.91
C LYS A 186 -13.57 -17.60 25.51
N VAL A 187 -13.09 -18.61 26.23
CA VAL A 187 -13.95 -19.53 27.00
C VAL A 187 -14.37 -18.94 28.36
N PRO A 188 -15.59 -19.23 28.85
CA PRO A 188 -16.07 -18.73 30.14
C PRO A 188 -15.34 -19.35 31.34
N LEU A 189 -15.54 -18.76 32.52
CA LEU A 189 -14.98 -19.26 33.78
C LEU A 189 -15.53 -20.66 34.11
N LYS A 190 -14.64 -21.65 34.32
CA LYS A 190 -15.01 -23.05 34.62
C LYS A 190 -15.98 -23.19 35.81
N ALA A 191 -15.80 -22.37 36.85
CA ALA A 191 -16.67 -22.37 38.02
C ALA A 191 -18.13 -22.03 37.66
N LEU A 192 -18.34 -21.07 36.77
CA LEU A 192 -19.67 -20.67 36.31
C LEU A 192 -20.32 -21.82 35.53
N SER A 193 -19.59 -22.45 34.62
CA SER A 193 -20.07 -23.63 33.88
C SER A 193 -20.49 -24.76 34.82
N LEU A 194 -19.72 -25.06 35.86
CA LEU A 194 -20.05 -26.10 36.84
C LEU A 194 -21.33 -25.79 37.63
N VAL A 195 -21.54 -24.54 38.03
CA VAL A 195 -22.78 -24.14 38.73
C VAL A 195 -24.01 -24.40 37.86
N PHE A 196 -23.96 -23.99 36.58
CA PHE A 196 -25.07 -24.24 35.66
C PHE A 196 -25.24 -25.73 35.34
N SER A 197 -24.16 -26.50 35.20
CA SER A 197 -24.26 -27.96 35.07
C SER A 197 -24.94 -28.60 36.29
N GLY A 198 -24.61 -28.15 37.50
CA GLY A 198 -25.29 -28.58 38.72
C GLY A 198 -26.77 -28.20 38.72
N LEU A 199 -27.12 -26.99 38.27
CA LEU A 199 -28.50 -26.53 38.16
C LEU A 199 -29.32 -27.41 37.20
N VAL A 200 -28.73 -27.85 36.08
CA VAL A 200 -29.38 -28.75 35.12
C VAL A 200 -29.61 -30.15 35.71
N LEU A 201 -28.73 -30.61 36.60
CA LEU A 201 -28.87 -31.89 37.29
C LEU A 201 -29.82 -31.83 38.51
N ALA A 202 -30.09 -30.64 39.05
CA ALA A 202 -30.89 -30.46 40.27
C ALA A 202 -32.33 -31.02 40.17
N PRO A 203 -33.10 -30.85 39.07
CA PRO A 203 -34.43 -31.44 38.95
C PRO A 203 -34.43 -32.97 39.06
N TRP A 204 -33.39 -33.63 38.57
CA TRP A 204 -33.24 -35.08 38.67
C TRP A 204 -33.02 -35.51 40.12
N ALA A 205 -32.18 -34.80 40.87
CA ALA A 205 -31.97 -35.05 42.29
C ALA A 205 -33.27 -34.83 43.10
N LEU A 206 -34.00 -33.74 42.82
CA LEU A 206 -35.29 -33.46 43.44
C LEU A 206 -36.32 -34.56 43.15
N LEU A 207 -36.33 -35.09 41.93
CA LEU A 207 -37.20 -36.20 41.54
C LEU A 207 -36.89 -37.48 42.33
N LEU A 208 -35.61 -37.82 42.52
CA LEU A 208 -35.21 -38.97 43.34
C LEU A 208 -35.62 -38.81 44.81
N VAL A 209 -35.41 -37.62 45.39
CA VAL A 209 -35.88 -37.31 46.76
C VAL A 209 -37.41 -37.39 46.83
N GLY A 210 -38.10 -36.85 45.83
CA GLY A 210 -39.56 -36.93 45.72
C GLY A 210 -40.08 -38.36 45.71
N TRP A 211 -39.40 -39.29 45.03
CA TRP A 211 -39.77 -40.71 45.06
C TRP A 211 -39.62 -41.35 46.45
N THR A 212 -38.57 -41.00 47.19
CA THR A 212 -38.39 -41.48 48.58
C THR A 212 -39.47 -40.95 49.52
N SER A 213 -39.88 -39.68 49.35
CA SER A 213 -40.92 -39.08 50.18
C SER A 213 -42.32 -39.61 49.87
N ASN A 214 -42.61 -39.94 48.60
CA ASN A 214 -43.91 -40.45 48.18
C ASN A 214 -44.06 -41.97 48.28
N SER A 215 -43.10 -42.66 48.90
CA SER A 215 -43.11 -44.12 49.09
C SER A 215 -43.46 -44.88 47.81
N VAL A 216 -42.75 -44.56 46.71
CA VAL A 216 -42.96 -45.23 45.41
C VAL A 216 -42.83 -46.74 45.59
N ASN A 217 -43.92 -47.44 45.34
CA ASN A 217 -44.06 -48.86 45.66
C ASN A 217 -43.73 -49.73 44.44
N PHE A 218 -42.79 -50.67 44.60
CA PHE A 218 -42.45 -51.68 43.59
C PHE A 218 -43.24 -52.99 43.73
N SER A 219 -44.33 -53.01 44.52
CA SER A 219 -45.11 -54.22 44.82
C SER A 219 -45.70 -54.92 43.59
N LYS A 220 -45.83 -54.23 42.45
CA LYS A 220 -46.34 -54.80 41.20
C LYS A 220 -45.26 -55.48 40.35
N PHE A 221 -44.02 -55.59 40.84
CA PHE A 221 -42.99 -56.33 40.14
C PHE A 221 -43.34 -57.82 40.09
N PRO A 222 -43.28 -58.48 38.92
CA PRO A 222 -43.76 -59.85 38.79
C PRO A 222 -42.91 -60.81 39.62
N THR A 223 -43.57 -61.57 40.50
CA THR A 223 -42.93 -62.61 41.33
C THR A 223 -42.81 -63.95 40.60
N ASN A 224 -43.56 -64.13 39.52
CA ASN A 224 -43.47 -65.34 38.69
C ASN A 224 -42.17 -65.32 37.87
N PRO A 225 -41.33 -66.37 37.91
CA PRO A 225 -40.02 -66.39 37.27
C PRO A 225 -40.07 -66.13 35.77
N THR A 226 -41.09 -66.60 35.04
CA THR A 226 -41.18 -66.39 33.59
C THR A 226 -41.49 -64.93 33.26
N LYS A 227 -42.45 -64.32 33.97
CA LYS A 227 -42.79 -62.90 33.84
C LYS A 227 -41.62 -62.00 34.26
N ALA A 228 -40.88 -62.39 35.31
CA ALA A 228 -39.69 -61.67 35.75
C ALA A 228 -38.59 -61.66 34.68
N VAL A 229 -38.35 -62.79 34.01
CA VAL A 229 -37.36 -62.88 32.92
C VAL A 229 -37.74 -61.99 31.74
N TYR A 230 -39.02 -61.96 31.33
CA TYR A 230 -39.44 -61.10 30.22
C TYR A 230 -39.31 -59.61 30.56
N ASN A 231 -39.77 -59.20 31.75
CA ASN A 231 -39.65 -57.82 32.22
C ASN A 231 -38.19 -57.38 32.36
N ALA A 232 -37.35 -58.22 32.95
CA ALA A 232 -35.92 -57.94 33.10
C ALA A 232 -35.23 -57.86 31.73
N GLY A 233 -35.57 -58.75 30.79
CA GLY A 233 -35.08 -58.70 29.41
C GLY A 233 -35.47 -57.40 28.70
N PHE A 234 -36.71 -56.96 28.83
CA PHE A 234 -37.18 -55.71 28.22
C PHE A 234 -36.56 -54.45 28.87
N ILE A 235 -36.45 -54.40 30.20
CA ILE A 235 -35.74 -53.30 30.87
C ILE A 235 -34.25 -53.32 30.47
N GLY A 236 -33.66 -54.51 30.34
CA GLY A 236 -32.30 -54.69 29.87
C GLY A 236 -32.08 -54.11 28.46
N THR A 237 -33.02 -54.30 27.54
CA THR A 237 -32.91 -53.70 26.20
C THR A 237 -33.07 -52.17 26.23
N LEU A 238 -33.94 -51.63 27.08
CA LEU A 238 -34.04 -50.18 27.28
C LEU A 238 -32.74 -49.58 27.83
N VAL A 239 -32.14 -50.22 28.83
CA VAL A 239 -30.82 -49.82 29.34
C VAL A 239 -29.77 -49.94 28.25
N ALA A 240 -29.76 -51.03 27.48
CA ALA A 240 -28.83 -51.21 26.36
C ALA A 240 -28.93 -50.09 25.31
N TYR A 241 -30.14 -49.61 24.98
CA TYR A 241 -30.31 -48.45 24.11
C TYR A 241 -29.71 -47.18 24.71
N THR A 242 -29.90 -46.91 26.00
CA THR A 242 -29.31 -45.72 26.64
C THR A 242 -27.78 -45.78 26.67
N VAL A 243 -27.21 -46.95 26.96
CA VAL A 243 -25.76 -47.18 26.93
C VAL A 243 -25.22 -47.04 25.51
N LEU A 244 -25.91 -47.59 24.50
CA LEU A 244 -25.51 -47.47 23.11
C LEU A 244 -25.50 -46.01 22.65
N ASN A 245 -26.49 -45.20 23.05
CA ASN A 245 -26.50 -43.77 22.76
C ASN A 245 -25.32 -43.03 23.42
N TYR A 246 -24.96 -43.38 24.65
CA TYR A 246 -23.77 -42.84 25.31
C TYR A 246 -22.46 -43.26 24.60
N LEU A 247 -22.36 -44.51 24.15
CA LEU A 247 -21.22 -44.99 23.37
C LEU A 247 -21.13 -44.33 22.00
N TYR A 248 -22.27 -44.03 21.37
CA TYR A 248 -22.34 -43.22 20.14
C TYR A 248 -21.82 -41.81 20.37
N TRP A 249 -22.23 -41.17 21.45
CA TRP A 249 -21.76 -39.82 21.77
C TRP A 249 -20.24 -39.76 22.04
N THR A 250 -19.64 -40.84 22.55
CA THR A 250 -18.23 -40.84 22.99
C THR A 250 -17.26 -41.50 22.02
N LYS A 251 -17.65 -42.54 21.29
CA LYS A 251 -16.70 -43.44 20.60
C LYS A 251 -17.18 -44.05 19.27
N LEU A 252 -18.46 -44.40 19.12
CA LEU A 252 -18.93 -45.18 17.97
C LEU A 252 -19.23 -44.31 16.74
N ASN A 253 -19.03 -44.89 15.57
CA ASN A 253 -19.50 -44.31 14.31
C ASN A 253 -21.00 -44.57 14.10
N VAL A 254 -21.62 -43.81 13.19
CA VAL A 254 -23.05 -43.93 12.87
C VAL A 254 -23.40 -45.33 12.36
N PHE A 255 -22.60 -45.91 11.46
CA PHE A 255 -22.87 -47.25 10.90
C PHE A 255 -22.79 -48.36 11.95
N GLU A 256 -21.79 -48.29 12.84
CA GLU A 256 -21.65 -49.23 13.96
C GLU A 256 -22.83 -49.09 14.92
N THR A 257 -23.24 -47.86 15.22
CA THR A 257 -24.38 -47.57 16.08
C THR A 257 -25.66 -48.16 15.50
N ILE A 258 -25.92 -47.96 14.20
CA ILE A 258 -27.08 -48.55 13.51
C ILE A 258 -27.03 -50.07 13.57
N TYR A 259 -25.86 -50.69 13.33
CA TYR A 259 -25.69 -52.14 13.42
C TYR A 259 -25.99 -52.69 14.84
N TYR A 260 -25.50 -52.04 15.90
CA TYR A 260 -25.86 -52.45 17.26
C TYR A 260 -27.33 -52.16 17.59
N PHE A 261 -27.89 -51.07 17.04
CA PHE A 261 -29.29 -50.73 17.22
C PHE A 261 -30.20 -51.80 16.61
N THR A 262 -29.87 -52.33 15.43
CA THR A 262 -30.65 -53.43 14.82
C THR A 262 -30.59 -54.70 15.65
N ILE A 263 -29.42 -55.06 16.19
CA ILE A 263 -29.27 -56.20 17.10
C ILE A 263 -30.13 -56.01 18.35
N ILE A 264 -30.02 -54.87 19.05
CA ILE A 264 -30.81 -54.61 20.26
C ILE A 264 -32.30 -54.62 19.95
N THR A 265 -32.71 -54.08 18.79
CA THR A 265 -34.13 -54.08 18.35
C THR A 265 -34.67 -55.47 18.14
N LEU A 266 -33.86 -56.38 17.57
CA LEU A 266 -34.25 -57.78 17.36
C LEU A 266 -34.64 -58.47 18.69
N PHE A 267 -33.98 -58.11 19.80
CA PHE A 267 -34.33 -58.61 21.13
C PHE A 267 -35.44 -57.76 21.79
N SER A 268 -35.40 -56.44 21.66
CA SER A 268 -36.32 -55.53 22.34
C SER A 268 -37.77 -55.75 21.93
N VAL A 269 -38.05 -56.05 20.66
CA VAL A 269 -39.41 -56.26 20.16
C VAL A 269 -40.08 -57.49 20.79
N PRO A 270 -39.51 -58.71 20.73
CA PRO A 270 -40.12 -59.89 21.36
C PRO A 270 -40.17 -59.79 22.89
N PHE A 271 -39.13 -59.30 23.56
CA PHE A 271 -39.17 -59.12 25.03
C PHE A 271 -40.20 -58.09 25.46
N GLY A 272 -40.36 -56.99 24.71
CA GLY A 272 -41.40 -56.00 24.95
C GLY A 272 -42.81 -56.54 24.72
N TYR A 273 -43.02 -57.26 23.62
CA TYR A 273 -44.29 -57.92 23.32
C TYR A 273 -44.71 -58.90 24.43
N LEU A 274 -43.79 -59.78 24.85
CA LEU A 274 -44.04 -60.76 25.91
C LEU A 274 -44.29 -60.10 27.28
N THR A 275 -43.56 -59.03 27.58
CA THR A 275 -43.76 -58.25 28.81
C THR A 275 -45.16 -57.64 28.85
N LEU A 276 -45.56 -56.90 27.81
CA LEU A 276 -46.85 -56.22 27.76
C LEU A 276 -48.02 -57.20 27.69
N LYS A 277 -47.88 -58.31 26.95
CA LYS A 277 -48.91 -59.35 26.86
C LYS A 277 -49.21 -60.01 28.21
N ASN A 278 -48.18 -60.22 29.04
CA ASN A 278 -48.31 -60.91 30.32
C ASN A 278 -48.68 -59.98 31.50
N HIS A 279 -48.84 -58.68 31.23
CA HIS A 279 -49.17 -57.62 32.19
C HIS A 279 -50.64 -57.14 32.11
N ASN A 280 -51.40 -57.62 31.11
CA ASN A 280 -52.88 -57.65 31.14
C ASN A 280 -53.36 -58.89 31.89
#